data_AF-A0A7H8HNG5-F1
#
_entry.id   AF-A0A7H8HNG5-F1
#
_cell.length_a   1.000
_cell.length_b   1.000
_cell.length_c   1.000
_cell.angle_alpha   90.00
_cell.angle_beta   90.00
_cell.angle_gamma   90.00
#
_symmetry.space_group_name_H-M   'P 1'
#
loop_
_entity.id
_entity.type
_entity.pdbx_description
1 polymer ?
#
loop_
_entity_poly.entity_id
_entity_poly.type
_entity_poly.pdbx_seq_one_letter_code
_entity_poly.pdbx_strand_id
1 'polypeptide(L)'
;MTIVEVERHGLVAIGDGDHPAAYQAEEWLRSSRPAMGAVANPVRMHVEVLRRFGGLAPRALVGGQFTPGQGDQTQFAVAVATFGLFDADEEPTCTSELWKEPFTVGLPIEFARAVSSALSEGPGLPSGTLAIDRAGFDLVNSSEMIFGQATAVLMTAMAAQLSGQDADAAARSLVSTW
;
A
#
# COMPACT_ATOMS: atom_id res chain seq x y z
N MET A 1 6.11 -13.76 -3.03
CA MET A 1 5.35 -13.31 -1.85
C MET A 1 6.07 -13.79 -0.62
N THR A 2 6.45 -12.89 0.29
CA THR A 2 7.02 -13.21 1.60
C THR A 2 6.03 -12.79 2.69
N ILE A 3 5.91 -13.57 3.76
CA ILE A 3 5.10 -13.21 4.93
C ILE A 3 6.02 -12.85 6.10
N VAL A 4 5.84 -11.64 6.61
CA VAL A 4 6.49 -11.09 7.79
C VAL A 4 5.49 -11.14 8.95
N GLU A 5 5.71 -12.06 9.89
CA GLU A 5 4.99 -12.07 11.17
C GLU A 5 5.76 -11.30 12.23
N VAL A 6 5.07 -10.40 12.94
CA VAL A 6 5.58 -9.74 14.13
C VAL A 6 4.64 -10.06 15.29
N GLU A 7 5.17 -10.75 16.29
CA GLU A 7 4.40 -11.23 17.45
C GLU A 7 3.61 -10.07 18.08
N ARG A 8 2.32 -10.29 18.36
CA ARG A 8 1.38 -9.33 18.95
C ARG A 8 0.98 -8.11 18.10
N HIS A 9 1.70 -7.79 17.02
CA HIS A 9 1.40 -6.61 16.20
C HIS A 9 0.59 -6.95 14.94
N GLY A 10 0.95 -8.02 14.23
CA GLY A 10 0.25 -8.45 13.02
C GLY A 10 1.09 -9.27 12.04
N LEU A 11 0.49 -9.49 10.88
CA LEU A 11 1.08 -10.13 9.71
C LEU A 11 1.14 -9.13 8.57
N VAL A 12 2.20 -9.22 7.78
CA VAL A 12 2.36 -8.47 6.53
C VAL A 12 2.78 -9.44 5.43
N ALA A 13 2.09 -9.43 4.31
CA ALA A 13 2.51 -10.14 3.10
C ALA A 13 3.05 -9.12 2.09
N ILE A 14 4.26 -9.35 1.57
CA ILE A 14 4.94 -8.47 0.60
C ILE A 14 5.17 -9.25 -0.68
N GLY A 15 4.67 -8.74 -1.80
CA GLY A 15 4.83 -9.35 -3.11
C GLY A 15 5.35 -8.38 -4.14
N ASP A 16 6.22 -8.89 -5.01
CA ASP A 16 6.70 -8.17 -6.19
C ASP A 16 5.77 -8.41 -7.39
N GLY A 17 5.76 -7.45 -8.32
CA GLY A 17 5.07 -7.57 -9.60
C GLY A 17 3.56 -7.30 -9.54
N ASP A 18 2.87 -7.77 -10.57
CA ASP A 18 1.44 -7.55 -10.72
C ASP A 18 0.62 -8.31 -9.67
N HIS A 19 -0.45 -7.65 -9.21
CA HIS A 19 -1.45 -8.19 -8.30
C HIS A 19 -2.85 -8.05 -8.92
N PRO A 20 -3.77 -9.03 -8.73
CA PRO A 20 -5.12 -9.00 -9.30
C PRO A 20 -6.01 -7.87 -8.76
N ALA A 21 -5.62 -7.20 -7.67
CA ALA A 21 -6.35 -6.08 -7.08
C ALA A 21 -6.24 -4.76 -7.86
N ALA A 22 -6.01 -4.81 -9.17
CA ALA A 22 -5.96 -3.61 -10.02
C ALA A 22 -7.38 -3.14 -10.33
N TYR A 23 -7.60 -1.83 -10.35
CA TYR A 23 -8.92 -1.23 -10.60
C TYR A 23 -8.82 -0.03 -11.54
N GLN A 24 -9.95 0.30 -12.17
CA GLN A 24 -10.05 1.51 -12.97
C GLN A 24 -10.17 2.73 -12.05
N ALA A 25 -9.31 3.72 -12.28
CA ALA A 25 -9.36 5.00 -11.57
C ALA A 25 -10.47 5.89 -12.15
N GLU A 26 -11.35 6.41 -11.30
CA GLU A 26 -12.23 7.53 -11.63
C GLU A 26 -11.44 8.84 -11.65
N GLU A 27 -10.64 9.04 -10.61
CA GLU A 27 -9.76 10.17 -10.44
C GLU A 27 -8.42 9.77 -9.81
N TRP A 28 -7.48 10.72 -9.78
CA TRP A 28 -6.16 10.55 -9.20
C TRP A 28 -5.87 11.66 -8.20
N LEU A 29 -5.68 11.31 -6.93
CA LEU A 29 -5.13 12.22 -5.94
C LEU A 29 -3.63 12.36 -6.21
N ARG A 30 -3.15 13.60 -6.35
CA ARG A 30 -1.76 13.89 -6.72
C ARG A 30 -1.08 14.76 -5.67
N SER A 31 0.16 14.39 -5.33
CA SER A 31 1.04 15.19 -4.50
C SER A 31 2.50 15.01 -4.95
N SER A 32 3.41 15.80 -4.40
CA SER A 32 4.84 15.69 -4.69
C SER A 32 5.67 16.11 -3.49
N ARG A 33 6.88 15.54 -3.39
CA ARG A 33 7.89 15.89 -2.38
C ARG A 33 9.27 15.96 -3.02
N PRO A 34 10.24 16.68 -2.42
CA PRO A 34 11.62 16.61 -2.85
C PRO A 34 12.12 15.16 -2.90
N ALA A 35 12.76 14.80 -4.00
CA ALA A 35 13.36 13.49 -4.19
C ALA A 35 14.55 13.27 -3.24
N MET A 36 14.73 12.03 -2.79
CA MET A 36 15.83 11.58 -1.95
C MET A 36 16.42 10.29 -2.50
N GLY A 37 17.75 10.21 -2.57
CA GLY A 37 18.45 9.02 -3.07
C GLY A 37 18.86 9.12 -4.53
N ALA A 38 19.50 8.06 -5.02
CA ALA A 38 20.05 7.99 -6.38
C ALA A 38 19.01 7.45 -7.38
N VAL A 39 19.29 7.61 -8.67
CA VAL A 39 18.51 7.00 -9.76
C VAL A 39 18.38 5.50 -9.50
N ALA A 40 17.15 4.99 -9.57
CA ALA A 40 16.81 3.60 -9.29
C ALA A 40 16.14 2.95 -10.51
N ASN A 41 15.95 1.63 -10.44
CA ASN A 41 15.14 0.90 -11.43
C ASN A 41 13.65 0.97 -11.07
N PRO A 42 12.73 0.74 -12.03
CA PRO A 42 11.32 0.58 -11.72
C PRO A 42 11.08 -0.56 -10.74
N VAL A 43 10.18 -0.34 -9.80
CA VAL A 43 9.76 -1.33 -8.79
C VAL A 43 8.25 -1.37 -8.76
N ARG A 44 7.68 -2.57 -8.80
CA ARG A 44 6.25 -2.81 -8.58
C ARG A 44 6.09 -3.76 -7.41
N MET A 45 5.31 -3.34 -6.41
CA MET A 45 5.14 -4.05 -5.15
C MET A 45 3.71 -3.91 -4.65
N HIS A 46 3.25 -4.90 -3.90
CA HIS A 46 2.01 -4.85 -3.13
C HIS A 46 2.23 -5.41 -1.73
N VAL A 47 1.41 -4.89 -0.81
CA VAL A 47 1.44 -5.25 0.60
C VAL A 47 0.01 -5.55 1.05
N GLU A 48 -0.17 -6.72 1.67
CA GLU A 48 -1.32 -7.01 2.52
C GLU A 48 -0.91 -6.84 3.98
N VAL A 49 -1.72 -6.14 4.77
CA VAL A 49 -1.56 -6.05 6.23
C VAL A 49 -2.76 -6.68 6.90
N LEU A 50 -2.50 -7.46 7.95
CA LEU A 50 -3.49 -7.94 8.90
C LEU A 50 -2.99 -7.67 10.32
N ARG A 51 -3.66 -6.78 11.06
CA ARG A 51 -3.32 -6.50 12.46
C ARG A 51 -4.08 -7.39 13.42
N ARG A 52 -3.46 -7.63 14.58
CA ARG A 52 -4.11 -8.26 15.74
C ARG A 52 -4.33 -7.18 16.79
N PHE A 53 -5.55 -6.63 16.88
CA PHE A 53 -5.82 -5.50 17.78
C PHE A 53 -7.13 -5.67 18.54
N GLY A 54 -7.04 -5.98 19.85
CA GLY A 54 -8.21 -5.94 20.75
C GLY A 54 -9.39 -6.83 20.34
N GLY A 55 -9.12 -7.96 19.67
CA GLY A 55 -10.17 -8.85 19.14
C GLY A 55 -10.68 -8.48 17.74
N LEU A 56 -10.25 -7.34 17.19
CA LEU A 56 -10.43 -6.98 15.79
C LEU A 56 -9.26 -7.53 14.96
N ALA A 57 -9.53 -7.73 13.67
CA ALA A 57 -8.55 -8.15 12.69
C ALA A 57 -8.43 -7.12 11.53
N PRO A 58 -8.02 -5.86 11.80
CA PRO A 58 -7.99 -4.84 10.76
C PRO A 58 -7.09 -5.25 9.61
N ARG A 59 -7.56 -5.04 8.39
CA ARG A 59 -6.82 -5.46 7.19
C ARG A 59 -6.98 -4.52 6.01
N ALA A 60 -5.95 -4.47 5.18
CA ALA A 60 -5.93 -3.73 3.93
C ALA A 60 -4.90 -4.33 2.98
N LEU A 61 -5.17 -4.18 1.68
CA LEU A 61 -4.22 -4.46 0.62
C LEU A 61 -3.97 -3.17 -0.17
N VAL A 62 -2.70 -2.83 -0.39
CA VAL A 62 -2.27 -1.68 -1.19
C VAL A 62 -1.11 -2.10 -2.09
N GLY A 63 -1.14 -1.71 -3.35
CA GLY A 63 -0.05 -1.94 -4.29
C GLY A 63 0.19 -0.75 -5.20
N GLY A 64 1.43 -0.64 -5.64
CA GLY A 64 1.84 0.45 -6.49
C GLY A 64 3.10 0.16 -7.29
N GLN A 65 3.37 1.07 -8.22
CA GLN A 65 4.56 1.06 -9.05
C GLN A 65 5.31 2.37 -8.92
N PHE A 66 6.59 2.26 -8.58
CA PHE A 66 7.55 3.33 -8.75
C PHE A 66 8.15 3.27 -10.16
N THR A 67 8.07 4.39 -10.87
CA THR A 67 8.71 4.60 -12.17
C THR A 67 9.74 5.72 -12.04
N PRO A 68 11.04 5.46 -12.26
CA PRO A 68 12.09 6.46 -12.16
C PRO A 68 11.85 7.59 -13.16
N GLY A 69 12.16 8.81 -12.74
CA GLY A 69 12.01 10.01 -13.54
C GLY A 69 13.20 10.94 -13.38
N GLN A 70 13.22 11.98 -14.22
CA GLN A 70 14.21 13.06 -14.15
C GLN A 70 13.71 14.16 -13.20
N GLY A 71 14.64 14.95 -12.65
CA GLY A 71 14.33 16.11 -11.82
C GLY A 71 14.62 15.91 -10.34
N ASP A 72 14.01 16.74 -9.51
CA ASP A 72 14.27 16.84 -8.07
C ASP A 72 13.04 16.52 -7.21
N GLN A 73 11.98 15.97 -7.81
CA GLN A 73 10.73 15.61 -7.12
C GLN A 73 10.41 14.13 -7.28
N THR A 74 9.86 13.56 -6.20
CA THR A 74 9.04 12.35 -6.23
C THR A 74 7.57 12.78 -6.34
N GLN A 75 6.89 12.30 -7.36
CA GLN A 75 5.45 12.48 -7.55
C GLN A 75 4.71 11.28 -6.99
N PHE A 76 3.59 11.52 -6.32
CA PHE A 76 2.69 10.50 -5.83
C PHE A 76 1.35 10.64 -6.55
N ALA A 77 0.80 9.51 -6.98
CA ALA A 77 -0.51 9.43 -7.60
C ALA A 77 -1.30 8.27 -6.96
N VAL A 78 -2.46 8.55 -6.39
CA VAL A 78 -3.33 7.54 -5.79
C VAL A 78 -4.61 7.44 -6.60
N ALA A 79 -4.85 6.28 -7.22
CA ALA A 79 -6.09 6.03 -7.94
C ALA A 79 -7.27 5.91 -6.97
N VAL A 80 -8.38 6.57 -7.29
CA VAL A 80 -9.65 6.43 -6.56
C VAL A 80 -10.59 5.56 -7.37
N ALA A 81 -11.21 4.56 -6.75
CA ALA A 81 -12.18 3.69 -7.43
C ALA A 81 -13.47 4.46 -7.79
N THR A 82 -14.21 3.94 -8.77
CA THR A 82 -15.45 4.55 -9.31
C THR A 82 -16.67 4.44 -8.39
N PHE A 83 -16.49 3.90 -7.18
CA PHE A 83 -17.57 3.64 -6.24
C PHE A 83 -17.19 4.12 -4.84
N GLY A 84 -18.19 4.55 -4.07
CA GLY A 84 -18.05 4.85 -2.66
C GLY A 84 -18.05 3.58 -1.80
N LEU A 85 -17.64 3.70 -0.54
CA LEU A 85 -17.53 2.56 0.39
C LEU A 85 -18.83 1.73 0.51
N PHE A 86 -19.99 2.40 0.43
CA PHE A 86 -21.31 1.76 0.58
C PHE A 86 -22.00 1.46 -0.75
N ASP A 87 -21.39 1.84 -1.87
CA ASP A 87 -21.90 1.61 -3.23
C ASP A 87 -21.20 0.43 -3.91
N ALA A 88 -20.34 -0.28 -3.17
CA ALA A 88 -19.67 -1.49 -3.62
C ALA A 88 -20.66 -2.66 -3.65
N ASP A 89 -21.43 -2.75 -4.73
CA ASP A 89 -22.33 -3.89 -5.00
C ASP A 89 -21.57 -5.14 -5.46
N GLU A 90 -20.24 -5.04 -5.69
CA GLU A 90 -19.42 -6.15 -6.15
C GLU A 90 -19.05 -7.12 -5.03
N GLU A 91 -19.29 -8.41 -5.27
CA GLU A 91 -18.82 -9.46 -4.37
C GLU A 91 -17.28 -9.44 -4.25
N PRO A 92 -16.72 -9.64 -3.04
CA PRO A 92 -15.27 -9.70 -2.86
C PRO A 92 -14.65 -10.85 -3.67
N THR A 93 -13.72 -10.53 -4.57
CA THR A 93 -13.10 -11.51 -5.50
C THR A 93 -11.59 -11.61 -5.37
N CYS A 94 -10.93 -10.64 -4.75
CA CYS A 94 -9.48 -10.65 -4.64
C CYS A 94 -9.05 -11.54 -3.48
N THR A 95 -8.43 -12.68 -3.79
CA THR A 95 -7.90 -13.59 -2.79
C THR A 95 -6.92 -12.87 -1.85
N SER A 96 -6.98 -13.28 -0.59
CA SER A 96 -6.08 -12.84 0.46
C SER A 96 -5.04 -13.90 0.77
N GLU A 97 -3.84 -13.45 1.11
CA GLU A 97 -2.75 -14.30 1.57
C GLU A 97 -2.77 -14.47 3.09
N LEU A 98 -3.31 -13.48 3.82
CA LEU A 98 -3.27 -13.44 5.29
C LEU A 98 -4.58 -13.86 5.96
N TRP A 99 -5.66 -14.01 5.21
CA TRP A 99 -7.00 -14.24 5.73
C TRP A 99 -7.84 -15.09 4.77
N LYS A 100 -8.91 -15.72 5.29
CA LYS A 100 -9.72 -16.65 4.49
C LYS A 100 -10.72 -15.92 3.57
N GLU A 101 -11.29 -14.81 4.02
CA GLU A 101 -12.21 -14.01 3.19
C GLU A 101 -11.46 -13.15 2.16
N PRO A 102 -11.95 -13.10 0.90
CA PRO A 102 -11.39 -12.23 -0.13
C PRO A 102 -11.68 -10.74 0.13
N PHE A 103 -10.90 -9.87 -0.51
CA PHE A 103 -11.12 -8.44 -0.56
C PHE A 103 -12.03 -8.03 -1.72
N THR A 104 -12.76 -6.94 -1.54
CA THR A 104 -13.35 -6.16 -2.64
C THR A 104 -12.25 -5.32 -3.28
N VAL A 105 -12.14 -5.38 -4.61
CA VAL A 105 -11.11 -4.67 -5.38
C VAL A 105 -11.48 -3.20 -5.52
N GLY A 106 -10.56 -2.31 -5.18
CA GLY A 106 -10.75 -0.86 -5.30
C GLY A 106 -10.30 -0.10 -4.07
N LEU A 107 -10.20 1.22 -4.22
CA LEU A 107 -9.87 2.15 -3.16
C LEU A 107 -10.92 3.27 -3.11
N PRO A 108 -11.95 3.15 -2.25
CA PRO A 108 -12.88 4.23 -1.97
C PRO A 108 -12.17 5.52 -1.54
N ILE A 109 -12.78 6.68 -1.81
CA ILE A 109 -12.16 8.00 -1.61
C ILE A 109 -11.68 8.24 -0.17
N GLU A 110 -12.40 7.72 0.83
CA GLU A 110 -12.04 7.82 2.24
C GLU A 110 -10.68 7.15 2.50
N PHE A 111 -10.50 5.94 1.97
CA PHE A 111 -9.26 5.20 2.10
C PHE A 111 -8.16 5.79 1.21
N ALA A 112 -8.49 6.29 0.02
CA ALA A 112 -7.54 6.96 -0.87
C ALA A 112 -6.92 8.21 -0.22
N ARG A 113 -7.70 8.97 0.55
CA ARG A 113 -7.19 10.12 1.33
C ARG A 113 -6.22 9.68 2.41
N ALA A 114 -6.52 8.59 3.13
CA ALA A 114 -5.62 8.04 4.14
C ALA A 114 -4.29 7.55 3.52
N VAL A 115 -4.35 6.88 2.36
CA VAL A 115 -3.17 6.50 1.57
C VAL A 115 -2.38 7.74 1.16
N SER A 116 -3.03 8.75 0.58
CA SER A 116 -2.37 9.99 0.15
C SER A 116 -1.70 10.75 1.31
N SER A 117 -2.32 10.75 2.50
CA SER A 117 -1.72 11.33 3.71
C SER A 117 -0.47 10.56 4.13
N ALA A 118 -0.54 9.22 4.19
CA ALA A 118 0.59 8.38 4.58
C ALA A 118 1.80 8.49 3.60
N LEU A 119 1.55 8.64 2.30
CA LEU A 119 2.62 8.92 1.32
C LEU A 119 3.36 10.23 1.61
N SER A 120 2.65 11.22 2.16
CA SER A 120 3.23 12.52 2.50
C SER A 120 4.15 12.47 3.72
N GLU A 121 4.00 11.46 4.58
CA GLU A 121 4.76 11.27 5.82
C GLU A 121 5.85 10.18 5.72
N GLY A 122 5.76 9.32 4.70
CA GLY A 122 6.68 8.18 4.51
C GLY A 122 8.14 8.56 4.21
N PRO A 123 9.02 7.55 4.10
CA PRO A 123 10.42 7.74 3.70
C PRO A 123 10.53 8.43 2.34
N GLY A 124 11.63 9.15 2.12
CA GLY A 124 11.92 9.76 0.82
C GLY A 124 12.24 8.70 -0.23
N LEU A 125 11.78 8.93 -1.46
CA LEU A 125 12.07 8.09 -2.63
C LEU A 125 12.90 8.87 -3.65
N PRO A 126 13.58 8.21 -4.60
CA PRO A 126 14.25 8.89 -5.71
C PRO A 126 13.29 9.69 -6.59
N SER A 127 13.87 10.46 -7.53
CA SER A 127 13.10 11.19 -8.53
C SER A 127 12.30 10.24 -9.40
N GLY A 128 11.01 10.51 -9.57
CA GLY A 128 10.10 9.59 -10.27
C GLY A 128 8.66 9.73 -9.82
N THR A 129 7.85 8.73 -10.17
CA THR A 129 6.43 8.67 -9.84
C THR A 129 6.11 7.36 -9.14
N LEU A 130 5.53 7.43 -7.94
CA LEU A 130 4.87 6.30 -7.29
C LEU A 130 3.36 6.38 -7.54
N ALA A 131 2.84 5.46 -8.33
CA ALA A 131 1.41 5.30 -8.57
C ALA A 131 0.85 4.16 -7.72
N ILE A 132 -0.12 4.45 -6.86
CA ILE A 132 -0.95 3.47 -6.15
C ILE A 132 -2.15 3.17 -7.03
N ASP A 133 -2.16 1.97 -7.62
CA ASP A 133 -3.12 1.54 -8.64
C ASP A 133 -3.75 0.17 -8.32
N ARG A 134 -3.44 -0.37 -7.13
CA ARG A 134 -3.93 -1.66 -6.65
C ARG A 134 -4.37 -1.53 -5.20
N ALA A 135 -5.56 -2.01 -4.89
CA ALA A 135 -6.09 -1.96 -3.55
C ALA A 135 -7.20 -3.00 -3.35
N GLY A 136 -7.26 -3.53 -2.13
CA GLY A 136 -8.32 -4.41 -1.69
C GLY A 136 -8.76 -4.02 -0.28
N PHE A 137 -10.07 -3.95 -0.06
CA PHE A 137 -10.66 -3.64 1.24
C PHE A 137 -11.69 -4.69 1.65
N ASP A 138 -11.93 -4.76 2.95
CA ASP A 138 -12.95 -5.57 3.60
C ASP A 138 -13.90 -4.62 4.31
N LEU A 139 -15.20 -4.68 4.02
CA LEU A 139 -16.19 -3.72 4.56
C LEU A 139 -16.23 -3.67 6.08
N VAL A 140 -15.87 -4.76 6.76
CA VAL A 140 -15.97 -4.88 8.22
C VAL A 140 -14.65 -4.54 8.91
N ASN A 141 -13.52 -4.91 8.31
CA ASN A 141 -12.21 -4.89 8.93
C ASN A 141 -11.26 -3.84 8.32
N SER A 142 -11.61 -3.21 7.20
CA SER A 142 -10.85 -2.09 6.66
C SER A 142 -11.26 -0.76 7.30
N SER A 143 -10.29 0.15 7.35
CA SER A 143 -10.45 1.50 7.89
C SER A 143 -9.36 2.40 7.32
N GLU A 144 -9.54 3.72 7.42
CA GLU A 144 -8.52 4.70 7.05
C GLU A 144 -7.18 4.42 7.74
N MET A 145 -7.21 4.07 9.03
CA MET A 145 -6.02 3.78 9.82
C MET A 145 -5.21 2.61 9.24
N ILE A 146 -5.85 1.49 8.91
CA ILE A 146 -5.11 0.32 8.39
C ILE A 146 -4.60 0.55 6.97
N PHE A 147 -5.29 1.35 6.15
CA PHE A 147 -4.79 1.78 4.84
C PHE A 147 -3.57 2.70 4.96
N GLY A 148 -3.56 3.61 5.93
CA GLY A 148 -2.36 4.41 6.26
C GLY A 148 -1.18 3.52 6.68
N GLN A 149 -1.43 2.52 7.52
CA GLN A 149 -0.40 1.56 7.97
C GLN A 149 0.12 0.68 6.83
N ALA A 150 -0.76 0.15 5.98
CA ALA A 150 -0.38 -0.62 4.80
C ALA A 150 0.47 0.21 3.82
N THR A 151 0.11 1.48 3.64
CA THR A 151 0.87 2.42 2.81
C THR A 151 2.25 2.71 3.40
N ALA A 152 2.35 2.88 4.72
CA ALA A 152 3.64 3.07 5.39
C ALA A 152 4.56 1.85 5.18
N VAL A 153 4.02 0.64 5.29
CA VAL A 153 4.78 -0.60 5.00
C VAL A 153 5.22 -0.67 3.55
N LEU A 154 4.31 -0.41 2.60
CA LEU A 154 4.64 -0.38 1.17
C LEU A 154 5.78 0.61 0.89
N MET A 155 5.67 1.84 1.41
CA MET A 155 6.70 2.88 1.25
C MET A 155 8.05 2.46 1.85
N THR A 156 8.05 1.89 3.05
CA THR A 156 9.27 1.43 3.71
C THR A 156 9.92 0.27 2.96
N ALA A 157 9.15 -0.74 2.55
CA ALA A 157 9.64 -1.88 1.80
C ALA A 157 10.18 -1.45 0.41
N MET A 158 9.46 -0.56 -0.27
CA MET A 158 9.86 -0.02 -1.57
C MET A 158 11.13 0.85 -1.47
N ALA A 159 11.23 1.73 -0.47
CA ALA A 159 12.42 2.55 -0.26
C ALA A 159 13.66 1.69 0.03
N ALA A 160 13.49 0.61 0.82
CA ALA A 160 14.54 -0.37 1.07
C ALA A 160 14.97 -1.05 -0.23
N GLN A 161 14.03 -1.59 -1.01
CA GLN A 161 14.33 -2.26 -2.29
C GLN A 161 15.03 -1.34 -3.29
N LEU A 162 14.55 -0.10 -3.44
CA LEU A 162 15.17 0.91 -4.32
C LEU A 162 16.60 1.28 -3.88
N SER A 163 16.91 1.15 -2.59
CA SER A 163 18.23 1.41 -2.01
C SER A 163 19.11 0.15 -1.95
N GLY A 164 18.66 -0.99 -2.49
CA GLY A 164 19.38 -2.26 -2.43
C GLY A 164 19.42 -2.90 -1.02
N GLN A 165 18.50 -2.51 -0.15
CA GLN A 165 18.32 -3.06 1.20
C GLN A 165 17.22 -4.13 1.20
N ASP A 166 17.17 -4.90 2.30
CA ASP A 166 16.17 -5.95 2.51
C ASP A 166 14.79 -5.34 2.87
N ALA A 167 13.82 -5.51 1.96
CA ALA A 167 12.47 -5.00 2.11
C ALA A 167 11.70 -5.67 3.26
N ASP A 168 11.88 -6.98 3.48
CA ASP A 168 11.20 -7.74 4.51
C ASP A 168 11.71 -7.34 5.91
N ALA A 169 13.02 -7.13 6.03
CA ALA A 169 13.63 -6.64 7.26
C ALA A 169 13.17 -5.22 7.60
N ALA A 170 13.09 -4.32 6.60
CA ALA A 170 12.60 -2.96 6.78
C ALA A 170 11.13 -2.93 7.23
N ALA A 171 10.28 -3.72 6.57
CA ALA A 171 8.86 -3.86 6.93
C ALA A 171 8.70 -4.41 8.36
N ARG A 172 9.46 -5.46 8.72
CA ARG A 172 9.46 -6.03 10.08
C ARG A 172 9.79 -4.98 11.14
N SER A 173 10.79 -4.15 10.89
CA SER A 173 11.20 -3.10 11.81
C SER A 173 10.08 -2.08 12.03
N LEU A 174 9.36 -1.69 10.98
CA LEU A 174 8.24 -0.77 11.07
C LEU A 174 7.06 -1.39 11.83
N VAL A 175 6.67 -2.62 11.49
CA VAL A 175 5.53 -3.31 12.13
C VAL A 175 5.75 -3.51 13.62
N SER A 176 7.01 -3.66 14.06
CA SER A 176 7.37 -3.79 15.47
C SER A 176 7.13 -2.53 16.30
N THR A 177 6.79 -1.39 15.69
CA THR A 177 6.49 -0.14 16.40
C THR A 177 4.99 0.15 16.54
N TRP A 178 4.12 -0.77 16.13
CA TRP A 178 2.67 -0.58 16.05
C TRP A 178 1.89 -0.85 17.33
#